data_AF-W4VGK2-F1
#
_entry.id   AF-W4VGK2-F1
#
_cell.length_a   1.000
_cell.length_b   1.000
_cell.length_c   1.000
_cell.angle_alpha   90.00
_cell.angle_beta   90.00
_cell.angle_gamma   90.00
#
_symmetry.space_group_name_H-M   'P 1'
#
loop_
_entity.id
_entity.type
_entity.pdbx_description
1 polymer ?
#
loop_
_entity_poly.entity_id
_entity_poly.type
_entity_poly.pdbx_seq_one_letter_code
_entity_poly.pdbx_strand_id
1 'polypeptide(L)'
;MIFSLLLFLCLYIISLSIDSTMIKINLLAINQSPRLSHLFGTDWLGRDMLLRTLKGLQLSISIGLVTAVLSTILGVLISFAASIHPSIDKLVTWLIDLFLSLPHLVTLILISFVLGGGFKGGCNWLNINTLAIDCPCAASGNHAATGNAICTDV
;
A
#
# COMPACT_ATOMS: atom_id res chain seq x y z
N MET A 1 24.41 6.51 10.98
CA MET A 1 23.07 7.16 11.03
C MET A 1 22.90 8.18 9.90
N ILE A 2 23.78 9.18 9.76
CA ILE A 2 23.75 10.17 8.66
C ILE A 2 23.72 9.51 7.27
N PHE A 3 24.58 8.52 7.02
CA PHE A 3 24.64 7.84 5.71
C PHE A 3 23.34 7.11 5.37
N SER A 4 22.68 6.51 6.37
CA SER A 4 21.39 5.83 6.20
C SER A 4 20.27 6.82 5.91
N LEU A 5 20.23 7.97 6.60
CA LEU A 5 19.26 9.04 6.35
C LEU A 5 19.44 9.65 4.95
N LEU A 6 20.69 9.85 4.54
CA LEU A 6 21.03 10.42 3.23
C LEU A 6 20.66 9.45 2.10
N LEU A 7 20.87 8.15 2.29
CA LEU A 7 20.42 7.11 1.36
C LEU A 7 18.88 7.09 1.24
N PHE A 8 18.15 7.12 2.36
CA PHE A 8 16.68 7.16 2.34
C PHE A 8 16.13 8.44 1.68
N LEU A 9 16.72 9.60 1.96
CA LEU A 9 16.35 10.87 1.34
C LEU A 9 16.64 10.88 -0.16
N CYS A 10 17.80 10.35 -0.57
CA CYS A 10 18.18 10.22 -1.98
C CYS A 10 17.22 9.31 -2.74
N LEU A 11 16.86 8.14 -2.17
CA LEU A 11 15.86 7.24 -2.75
C LEU A 11 14.47 7.88 -2.83
N TYR A 12 14.06 8.64 -1.82
CA TYR A 12 12.79 9.38 -1.83
C TYR A 12 12.76 10.43 -2.95
N ILE A 13 13.85 11.18 -3.15
CA ILE A 13 13.98 12.19 -4.21
C ILE A 13 13.99 11.54 -5.60
N ILE A 14 14.77 10.46 -5.80
CA ILE A 14 14.79 9.69 -7.06
C ILE A 14 13.40 9.15 -7.39
N SER A 15 12.69 8.69 -6.37
CA SER A 15 11.33 8.19 -6.51
C SER A 15 10.31 9.27 -6.87
N LEU A 16 10.55 10.53 -6.50
CA LEU A 16 9.70 11.67 -6.88
C LEU A 16 9.94 12.10 -8.34
N SER A 17 11.15 11.88 -8.87
CA SER A 17 11.51 12.23 -10.24
C SER A 17 10.97 11.27 -11.31
N ILE A 18 10.39 10.13 -10.94
CA ILE A 18 9.86 9.14 -11.89
C ILE A 18 8.38 9.43 -12.17
N ASP A 19 8.16 10.21 -13.21
CA ASP A 19 6.85 10.56 -13.72
C ASP A 19 6.06 9.31 -14.18
N SER A 20 4.77 9.26 -13.84
CA SER A 20 3.86 8.13 -14.07
C SER A 20 3.41 7.95 -15.52
N THR A 21 3.82 8.81 -16.44
CA THR A 21 3.29 8.84 -17.82
C THR A 21 3.93 7.83 -18.78
N MET A 22 4.94 7.07 -18.36
CA MET A 22 5.73 6.20 -19.26
C MET A 22 5.31 4.71 -19.27
N ILE A 23 4.11 4.35 -18.80
CA ILE A 23 3.58 2.98 -19.00
C ILE A 23 2.86 2.90 -20.36
N LYS A 24 3.62 3.05 -21.44
CA LYS A 24 3.09 2.90 -22.79
C LYS A 24 3.11 1.43 -23.17
N ILE A 25 1.94 0.86 -23.45
CA ILE A 25 1.79 -0.54 -23.85
C ILE A 25 2.31 -0.67 -25.28
N ASN A 26 3.46 -1.33 -25.45
CA ASN A 26 4.01 -1.66 -26.77
C ASN A 26 3.72 -3.14 -27.09
N LEU A 27 2.57 -3.40 -27.71
CA LEU A 27 2.16 -4.73 -28.17
C LEU A 27 3.11 -5.38 -29.20
N LEU A 28 4.03 -4.63 -29.80
CA LEU A 28 5.03 -5.14 -30.75
C LEU A 28 6.26 -5.76 -30.06
N ALA A 29 6.42 -5.54 -28.75
CA ALA A 29 7.58 -5.94 -27.98
C ALA A 29 7.19 -6.84 -26.79
N ILE A 30 6.35 -7.84 -27.05
CA ILE A 30 5.94 -8.84 -26.05
C ILE A 30 7.08 -9.85 -25.83
N ASN A 31 7.37 -10.17 -24.56
CA ASN A 31 8.33 -11.21 -24.15
C ASN A 31 9.75 -11.02 -24.73
N GLN A 32 10.25 -9.79 -24.77
CA GLN A 32 11.62 -9.54 -25.18
C GLN A 32 12.60 -9.83 -24.04
N SER A 33 13.64 -10.62 -24.35
CA SER A 33 14.79 -10.87 -23.47
C SER A 33 15.46 -9.56 -23.04
N PRO A 34 16.12 -9.50 -21.87
CA PRO A 34 16.71 -8.26 -21.34
C PRO A 34 17.74 -7.67 -22.31
N ARG A 35 17.56 -6.38 -22.66
CA ARG A 35 18.45 -5.61 -23.56
C ARG A 35 18.71 -4.24 -22.93
N LEU A 36 19.70 -3.47 -23.36
CA LEU A 36 19.97 -2.13 -22.79
C LEU A 36 18.78 -1.16 -22.85
N SER A 37 17.89 -1.33 -23.83
CA SER A 37 16.63 -0.57 -23.91
C SER A 37 15.58 -1.05 -22.91
N HIS A 38 15.71 -2.26 -22.39
CA HIS A 38 14.73 -2.92 -21.54
C HIS A 38 15.41 -3.83 -20.50
N LEU A 39 15.94 -3.21 -19.43
CA LEU A 39 16.82 -3.81 -18.41
C LEU A 39 16.25 -5.06 -17.72
N PHE A 40 14.94 -5.16 -17.54
CA PHE A 40 14.27 -6.27 -16.83
C PHE A 40 13.41 -7.18 -17.72
N GLY A 41 13.37 -6.97 -19.04
CA GLY A 41 12.44 -7.71 -19.93
C GLY A 41 11.00 -7.20 -19.87
N THR A 42 10.25 -7.38 -20.97
CA THR A 42 8.86 -6.92 -21.07
C THR A 42 7.90 -8.00 -20.59
N ASP A 43 6.82 -7.59 -19.91
CA ASP A 43 5.76 -8.50 -19.44
C ASP A 43 4.92 -9.08 -20.60
N TRP A 44 3.99 -9.97 -20.29
CA TRP A 44 2.99 -10.54 -21.23
C TRP A 44 2.19 -9.49 -21.99
N LEU A 45 2.14 -8.27 -21.46
CA LEU A 45 1.38 -7.13 -21.97
C LEU A 45 2.29 -6.16 -22.75
N GLY A 46 3.57 -6.50 -22.98
CA GLY A 46 4.53 -5.61 -23.65
C GLY A 46 4.87 -4.35 -22.84
N ARG A 47 4.78 -4.46 -21.50
CA ARG A 47 5.05 -3.38 -20.55
C ARG A 47 6.38 -3.56 -19.87
N ASP A 48 6.98 -2.43 -19.53
CA ASP A 48 8.25 -2.35 -18.86
C ASP A 48 8.19 -2.82 -17.40
N MET A 49 8.78 -3.98 -17.08
CA MET A 49 8.81 -4.54 -15.71
C MET A 49 9.53 -3.61 -14.72
N LEU A 50 10.62 -2.96 -15.16
CA LEU A 50 11.39 -2.00 -14.36
C LEU A 50 10.54 -0.80 -13.91
N LEU A 51 9.65 -0.30 -14.78
CA LEU A 51 8.79 0.83 -14.43
C LEU A 51 7.72 0.43 -13.40
N ARG A 52 7.18 -0.80 -13.50
CA ARG A 52 6.21 -1.32 -12.53
C ARG A 52 6.84 -1.48 -11.15
N THR A 53 8.05 -2.03 -11.06
CA THR A 53 8.73 -2.23 -9.77
C THR A 53 9.12 -0.88 -9.14
N LEU A 54 9.59 0.09 -9.91
CA LEU A 54 9.87 1.45 -9.41
C LEU A 54 8.61 2.15 -8.89
N LYS A 55 7.45 1.94 -9.53
CA LYS A 55 6.17 2.48 -9.02
C LYS A 55 5.75 1.82 -7.71
N GLY A 56 5.95 0.51 -7.56
CA GLY A 56 5.73 -0.17 -6.28
C GLY A 56 6.66 0.35 -5.18
N LEU A 57 7.94 0.55 -5.51
CA LEU A 57 8.94 1.11 -4.61
C LEU A 57 8.53 2.51 -4.10
N GLN A 58 8.05 3.38 -5.00
CA GLN A 58 7.56 4.71 -4.64
C GLN A 58 6.43 4.67 -3.62
N LEU A 59 5.47 3.77 -3.81
CA LEU A 59 4.33 3.65 -2.92
C LEU A 59 4.77 3.15 -1.53
N SER A 60 5.59 2.10 -1.48
CA SER A 60 6.09 1.54 -0.22
C SER A 60 6.98 2.52 0.55
N ILE A 61 7.85 3.29 -0.13
CA ILE A 61 8.72 4.25 0.54
C ILE A 61 7.91 5.42 1.13
N SER A 62 6.89 5.89 0.40
CA SER A 62 6.03 7.00 0.84
C SER A 62 5.23 6.61 2.09
N ILE A 63 4.56 5.46 2.07
CA ILE A 63 3.76 4.98 3.21
C ILE A 63 4.67 4.64 4.39
N GLY A 64 5.83 4.02 4.15
CA GLY A 64 6.81 3.73 5.20
C GLY A 64 7.30 4.98 5.92
N LEU A 65 7.55 6.07 5.18
CA LEU A 65 8.02 7.33 5.78
C LEU A 65 6.93 8.02 6.60
N VAL A 66 5.70 8.09 6.09
CA VAL A 66 4.56 8.67 6.81
C VAL A 66 4.27 7.87 8.09
N THR A 67 4.24 6.55 8.00
CA THR A 67 3.97 5.67 9.16
C THR A 67 5.09 5.73 10.22
N ALA A 68 6.36 5.82 9.81
CA ALA A 68 7.48 5.95 10.73
C ALA A 68 7.43 7.25 11.53
N VAL A 69 7.17 8.39 10.86
CA VAL A 69 7.03 9.70 11.52
C VAL A 69 5.84 9.71 12.47
N LEU A 70 4.69 9.18 12.04
CA LEU A 70 3.50 9.13 12.87
C LEU A 70 3.71 8.23 14.10
N SER A 71 4.31 7.05 13.91
CA SER A 71 4.61 6.11 15.00
C SER A 71 5.61 6.67 16.00
N THR A 72 6.61 7.45 15.56
CA THR A 72 7.58 8.07 16.47
C THR A 72 6.93 9.17 17.29
N ILE A 73 6.09 10.03 16.68
CA ILE A 73 5.35 11.07 17.42
C ILE A 73 4.45 10.44 18.48
N LEU A 74 3.62 9.46 18.09
CA LEU A 74 2.71 8.78 19.02
C LEU A 74 3.48 8.03 20.11
N GLY A 75 4.54 7.32 19.75
CA GLY A 75 5.37 6.57 20.69
C GLY A 75 6.05 7.47 21.72
N VAL A 76 6.57 8.63 21.30
CA VAL A 76 7.19 9.61 22.22
C VAL A 76 6.15 10.20 23.16
N LEU A 77 4.95 10.55 22.67
CA LEU A 77 3.87 11.07 23.52
C LEU A 77 3.46 10.06 24.60
N ILE A 78 3.27 8.80 24.21
CA ILE A 78 2.89 7.72 25.13
C ILE A 78 4.03 7.43 26.13
N SER A 79 5.28 7.38 25.67
CA SER A 79 6.45 7.14 26.52
C SER A 79 6.64 8.27 27.54
N PHE A 80 6.46 9.51 27.12
CA PHE A 80 6.55 10.66 28.02
C PHE A 80 5.43 10.66 29.07
N ALA A 81 4.19 10.31 28.68
CA ALA A 81 3.09 10.16 29.62
C ALA A 81 3.31 9.01 30.62
N ALA A 82 3.88 7.88 30.18
CA ALA A 82 4.24 6.77 31.05
C ALA A 82 5.31 7.15 32.09
N SER A 83 6.24 8.05 31.74
CA SER A 83 7.31 8.50 32.64
C SER A 83 6.80 9.31 33.84
N ILE A 84 5.60 9.90 33.79
CA ILE A 84 5.08 10.80 34.84
C ILE A 84 4.37 10.00 35.95
N HIS A 85 3.71 8.89 35.62
CA HIS A 85 2.91 8.13 36.59
C HIS A 85 3.11 6.61 36.43
N PRO A 86 3.51 5.88 37.49
CA PRO A 86 3.78 4.44 37.41
C PRO A 86 2.53 3.60 37.09
N SER A 87 1.33 4.15 37.30
CA SER A 87 0.07 3.51 36.88
C SER A 87 -0.13 3.52 35.36
N ILE A 88 0.33 4.57 34.67
CA ILE A 88 0.20 4.69 33.20
C ILE A 88 1.20 3.73 32.54
N ASP A 89 2.42 3.65 33.07
CA ASP A 89 3.43 2.69 32.64
C ASP A 89 2.89 1.24 32.66
N LYS A 90 2.30 0.81 33.78
CA LYS A 90 1.67 -0.51 33.89
C LYS A 90 0.56 -0.76 32.87
N LEU A 91 -0.27 0.26 32.57
CA LEU A 91 -1.35 0.13 31.60
C LEU A 91 -0.81 0.02 30.17
N VAL A 92 0.24 0.77 29.84
CA VAL A 92 0.90 0.72 28.52
C VAL A 92 1.58 -0.62 28.30
N THR A 93 2.33 -1.13 29.28
CA THR A 93 2.96 -2.47 29.19
C THR A 93 1.89 -3.55 29.03
N TRP A 94 0.81 -3.49 29.80
CA TRP A 94 -0.28 -4.46 29.68
C TRP A 94 -0.92 -4.46 28.29
N LEU A 95 -1.11 -3.28 27.69
CA LEU A 95 -1.64 -3.15 26.34
C LEU A 95 -0.68 -3.74 25.29
N ILE A 96 0.62 -3.46 25.43
CA ILE A 96 1.67 -4.01 24.55
C ILE A 96 1.70 -5.54 24.62
N ASP A 97 1.64 -6.10 25.83
CA ASP A 97 1.61 -7.56 26.04
C ASP A 97 0.35 -8.18 25.43
N LEU A 98 -0.80 -7.50 25.49
CA LEU A 98 -2.04 -7.94 24.85
C LEU A 98 -1.87 -8.05 23.33
N PHE A 99 -1.28 -7.03 22.68
CA PHE A 99 -1.01 -7.05 21.24
C PHE A 99 0.03 -8.09 20.83
N LEU A 100 1.08 -8.30 21.64
CA LEU A 100 2.11 -9.33 21.40
C LEU A 100 1.58 -10.76 21.59
N SER A 101 0.59 -10.96 22.46
CA SER A 101 -0.07 -12.26 22.64
C SER A 101 -0.86 -12.69 21.40
N LEU A 102 -1.31 -11.73 20.58
CA LEU A 102 -2.01 -12.00 19.34
C LEU A 102 -0.98 -12.28 18.23
N PRO A 103 -1.01 -13.46 17.59
CA PRO A 103 -0.14 -13.74 16.46
C PRO A 103 -0.48 -12.76 15.33
N HIS A 104 0.52 -11.97 14.90
CA HIS A 104 0.34 -10.84 13.97
C HIS A 104 -0.47 -11.19 12.72
N LEU A 105 -0.33 -12.42 12.20
CA LEU A 105 -1.09 -12.90 11.05
C LEU A 105 -2.60 -12.95 11.32
N VAL A 106 -3.04 -13.41 12.50
CA VAL A 106 -4.46 -13.51 12.85
C VAL A 106 -5.08 -12.11 12.95
N THR A 107 -4.36 -11.15 13.55
CA THR A 107 -4.83 -9.75 13.64
C THR A 107 -4.98 -9.12 12.26
N LEU A 108 -4.02 -9.33 11.34
CA LEU A 108 -4.12 -8.84 9.95
C LEU A 108 -5.33 -9.43 9.21
N ILE A 109 -5.56 -10.74 9.33
CA ILE A 109 -6.68 -11.41 8.67
C ILE A 109 -8.00 -10.90 9.23
N LEU A 110 -8.12 -10.75 10.55
CA LEU A 110 -9.31 -10.21 11.21
C LEU A 110 -9.59 -8.76 10.77
N ILE A 111 -8.57 -7.90 10.71
CA ILE A 111 -8.71 -6.55 10.17
C ILE A 111 -9.17 -6.61 8.71
N SER A 112 -8.59 -7.49 7.90
CA SER A 112 -8.96 -7.64 6.49
C SER A 112 -10.39 -8.12 6.31
N PHE A 113 -10.93 -8.96 7.20
CA PHE A 113 -12.33 -9.38 7.18
C PHE A 113 -13.28 -8.26 7.58
N VAL A 114 -12.95 -7.50 8.63
CA VAL A 114 -13.76 -6.36 9.10
C VAL A 114 -13.74 -5.23 8.06
N LEU A 115 -12.60 -4.95 7.45
CA LEU A 115 -12.45 -3.93 6.41
C LEU A 115 -12.90 -4.42 5.02
N GLY A 116 -12.83 -5.72 4.76
CA GLY A 116 -13.23 -6.36 3.49
C GLY A 116 -14.74 -6.39 3.27
N GLY A 117 -15.53 -6.02 4.29
CA GLY A 117 -16.99 -5.88 4.26
C GLY A 117 -17.50 -4.47 3.93
N GLY A 118 -16.79 -3.74 3.07
CA GLY A 118 -17.32 -2.52 2.44
C GLY A 118 -17.03 -1.24 3.21
N PHE A 119 -16.05 -0.48 2.71
CA PHE A 119 -16.17 0.97 2.70
C PHE A 119 -17.37 1.32 1.80
N LYS A 120 -18.59 1.19 2.32
CA LYS A 120 -19.82 1.76 1.76
C LYS A 120 -19.83 3.26 2.03
N GLY A 121 -18.71 3.91 1.75
CA GLY A 121 -18.64 5.36 1.55
C GLY A 121 -19.07 5.62 0.13
N GLY A 122 -20.04 6.51 -0.05
CA GLY A 122 -20.70 6.78 -1.32
C GLY A 122 -19.76 6.87 -2.51
N CYS A 123 -20.31 6.51 -3.67
CA CYS A 123 -19.70 6.49 -5.00
C CYS A 123 -19.21 7.86 -5.51
N ASN A 124 -18.89 8.80 -4.62
CA ASN A 124 -18.25 10.04 -4.96
C ASN A 124 -17.49 10.61 -3.75
N TRP A 125 -16.18 10.35 -3.69
CA TRP A 125 -15.23 11.24 -3.03
C TRP A 125 -14.22 11.72 -4.07
N LEU A 126 -14.76 12.44 -5.07
CA LEU A 126 -14.17 13.62 -5.70
C LEU A 126 -12.65 13.57 -6.00
N ASN A 127 -12.29 12.85 -7.08
CA ASN A 127 -11.23 13.15 -8.06
C ASN A 127 -9.73 13.16 -7.64
N ILE A 128 -8.88 12.44 -8.39
CA ILE A 128 -7.47 12.84 -8.69
C ILE A 128 -6.86 12.25 -10.00
N ASN A 129 -7.69 11.82 -10.97
CA ASN A 129 -7.34 11.07 -12.20
C ASN A 129 -7.35 9.54 -12.02
N THR A 130 -8.53 8.96 -12.25
CA THR A 130 -8.77 7.59 -12.78
C THR A 130 -7.66 6.56 -12.51
N LEU A 131 -7.67 6.00 -11.30
CA LEU A 131 -7.17 4.66 -11.05
C LEU A 131 -8.39 3.76 -10.82
N ALA A 132 -8.74 3.06 -11.89
CA ALA A 132 -9.58 1.88 -11.84
C ALA A 132 -8.93 0.88 -10.88
N ILE A 133 -9.50 0.74 -9.69
CA ILE A 133 -9.48 -0.52 -8.94
C ILE A 133 -10.87 -0.66 -8.36
N ASP A 134 -11.51 -1.71 -8.86
CA ASP A 134 -12.86 -2.14 -8.64
C ASP A 134 -13.33 -1.98 -7.20
N CYS A 135 -14.53 -1.42 -7.07
CA CYS A 135 -15.36 -1.69 -5.91
C CYS A 135 -15.67 -3.19 -6.01
N PRO A 136 -15.16 -4.07 -5.12
CA PRO A 136 -15.56 -5.47 -5.17
C PRO A 136 -17.06 -5.46 -4.93
N CYS A 137 -17.80 -5.94 -5.93
CA CYS A 137 -19.26 -5.95 -5.96
C CYS A 137 -19.77 -6.51 -4.63
N ALA A 138 -20.16 -5.59 -3.74
CA ALA A 138 -20.79 -5.90 -2.50
C ALA A 138 -22.07 -6.65 -2.81
N ALA A 139 -22.18 -7.84 -2.24
CA ALA A 139 -23.41 -8.61 -2.19
C ALA A 139 -24.59 -7.70 -1.77
N SER A 140 -25.52 -7.49 -2.70
CA SER A 140 -26.89 -7.13 -2.39
C SER A 140 -27.75 -8.00 -3.27
N GLY A 141 -28.59 -8.80 -2.63
CA GLY A 141 -29.59 -9.62 -3.31
C GLY A 141 -30.48 -8.81 -4.24
N ASN A 142 -31.28 -9.55 -4.98
CA ASN A 142 -32.43 -9.09 -5.76
C ASN A 142 -32.13 -8.17 -6.96
N HIS A 143 -31.35 -8.66 -7.93
CA HIS A 143 -31.57 -8.38 -9.35
C HIS A 143 -31.17 -9.59 -10.21
N ALA A 144 -32.12 -10.53 -10.37
CA ALA A 144 -32.15 -11.36 -11.55
C ALA A 144 -32.58 -10.49 -12.75
N ALA A 145 -32.02 -10.77 -13.93
CA ALA A 145 -32.32 -10.19 -15.24
C ALA A 145 -31.69 -8.83 -15.56
N THR A 146 -30.40 -8.84 -15.93
CA THR A 146 -29.91 -8.42 -17.26
C THR A 146 -28.43 -8.76 -17.35
N GLY A 147 -28.03 -9.41 -18.45
CA GLY A 147 -26.73 -10.04 -18.60
C GLY A 147 -25.54 -9.08 -18.58
N ASN A 148 -24.40 -9.66 -18.18
CA ASN A 148 -23.03 -9.15 -18.25
C ASN A 148 -22.49 -8.44 -17.01
N ALA A 149 -22.50 -9.15 -15.87
CA ALA A 149 -21.52 -8.94 -14.81
C ALA A 149 -20.37 -9.93 -15.02
N ILE A 150 -19.34 -9.50 -15.75
CA ILE A 150 -18.05 -10.20 -15.81
C ILE A 150 -17.19 -9.60 -14.71
N CYS A 151 -17.30 -10.19 -13.53
CA CYS A 151 -16.17 -10.24 -12.60
C CYS A 151 -15.16 -11.19 -13.23
N THR A 152 -14.23 -10.68 -14.03
CA THR A 152 -13.08 -11.47 -14.47
C THR A 152 -12.07 -11.49 -13.33
N ASP A 153 -12.13 -12.55 -12.53
CA ASP A 153 -10.94 -13.16 -11.95
C ASP A 153 -9.99 -13.55 -13.10
N VAL A 154 -8.71 -13.18 -12.95
CA VAL A 154 -7.48 -13.46 -13.73
C VAL A 154 -6.78 -12.19 -14.24
#